data_AF-A0A1M7ZKV8-F1
#
_entry.id   AF-A0A1M7ZKV8-F1
#
_cell.length_a   1.000
_cell.length_b   1.000
_cell.length_c   1.000
_cell.angle_alpha   90.00
_cell.angle_beta   90.00
_cell.angle_gamma   90.00
#
_symmetry.space_group_name_H-M   'P 1'
#
loop_
_entity.id
_entity.type
_entity.pdbx_description
1 polymer ?
#
loop_
_entity_poly.entity_id
_entity_poly.type
_entity_poly.pdbx_seq_one_letter_code
_entity_poly.pdbx_strand_id
1 'polypeptide(L)'
;MTWLTVTRGDAPLLVSMPHTGTTLPDGIENDLVSRELALHDTDWWIDRLYDFAAGLGATVVHTAVSRTVIDVNRDPSGASLYPGQATTGLCPVTTFDGRPLYRPGREPDLGEIERRKQTYFTPYHDALSREVSRLREAHPAIVVYDCHSIRSFVPRLFDGELPILNIGTNGGLSAAPEIERLVVEACAGSSVSHVLNGRFKGGWITRSLGNPAAGVHAVQMEIACRGYIDETEEGTPIYDPAVATPMRLFLTDLLTSLRDRAAAMA
;
A
#
# COMPACT_ATOMS: atom_id res chain seq x y z
N MET A 1 21.06 -4.60 -7.86
CA MET A 1 19.64 -4.91 -8.13
C MET A 1 18.86 -3.60 -8.09
N THR A 2 17.94 -3.36 -9.03
CA THR A 2 17.06 -2.18 -9.00
C THR A 2 15.96 -2.43 -8.00
N TRP A 3 16.01 -1.76 -6.85
CA TRP A 3 15.02 -1.92 -5.78
C TRP A 3 13.69 -1.21 -6.07
N LEU A 4 13.68 -0.28 -7.03
CA LEU A 4 12.51 0.44 -7.51
C LEU A 4 12.22 0.02 -8.95
N THR A 5 10.97 -0.32 -9.24
CA THR A 5 10.49 -0.67 -10.58
C THR A 5 9.30 0.19 -10.96
N VAL A 6 9.32 0.73 -12.19
CA VAL A 6 8.20 1.46 -12.79
C VAL A 6 7.87 0.78 -14.11
N THR A 7 6.72 0.10 -14.16
CA THR A 7 6.17 -0.45 -15.41
C THR A 7 5.18 0.57 -15.95
N ARG A 8 5.54 1.26 -17.04
CA ARG A 8 4.71 2.33 -17.59
C ARG A 8 3.57 1.78 -18.43
N GLY A 9 2.40 2.39 -18.24
CA GLY A 9 1.24 2.27 -19.11
C GLY A 9 0.59 3.64 -19.31
N ASP A 10 -0.31 3.77 -20.28
CA ASP A 10 -0.89 5.06 -20.68
C ASP A 10 -2.35 5.25 -20.27
N ALA A 11 -2.94 4.33 -19.51
CA ALA A 11 -4.27 4.52 -18.95
C ALA A 11 -4.25 5.54 -17.80
N PRO A 12 -5.37 6.22 -17.48
CA PRO A 12 -5.49 7.15 -16.34
C PRO A 12 -5.54 6.42 -14.98
N LEU A 13 -4.66 5.44 -14.78
CA LEU A 13 -4.57 4.59 -13.61
C LEU A 13 -3.09 4.36 -13.25
N LEU A 14 -2.73 4.70 -12.02
CA LEU A 14 -1.46 4.36 -11.39
C LEU A 14 -1.72 3.40 -10.23
N VAL A 15 -0.97 2.31 -10.16
CA VAL A 15 -1.01 1.33 -9.08
C VAL A 15 0.30 1.40 -8.29
N SER A 16 0.21 1.65 -6.98
CA SER A 16 1.33 1.71 -6.05
C SER A 16 1.38 0.46 -5.18
N MET A 17 2.56 -0.15 -5.06
CA MET A 17 2.81 -1.33 -4.23
C MET A 17 4.00 -1.05 -3.30
N PRO A 18 3.76 -0.39 -2.16
CA PRO A 18 4.84 0.12 -1.31
C PRO A 18 5.42 -0.93 -0.35
N HIS A 19 4.71 -2.04 -0.08
CA HIS A 19 5.02 -2.94 1.04
C HIS A 19 5.19 -4.42 0.67
N THR A 20 5.23 -4.76 -0.61
CA THR A 20 5.47 -6.14 -1.10
C THR A 20 6.94 -6.56 -1.03
N GLY A 21 7.84 -5.60 -0.86
CA GLY A 21 9.28 -5.83 -0.87
C GLY A 21 9.78 -6.73 0.27
N THR A 22 10.69 -7.64 -0.05
CA THR A 22 11.36 -8.55 0.92
C THR A 22 12.87 -8.38 0.97
N THR A 23 13.40 -7.41 0.23
CA THR A 23 14.83 -7.10 0.22
C THR A 23 15.20 -6.40 1.51
N LEU A 24 16.17 -6.99 2.22
CA LEU A 24 16.88 -6.40 3.35
C LEU A 24 18.29 -6.09 2.84
N PRO A 25 18.62 -4.83 2.51
CA PRO A 25 19.92 -4.45 1.96
C PRO A 25 21.09 -4.86 2.86
N ASP A 26 22.24 -5.12 2.26
CA ASP A 26 23.44 -5.60 2.96
C ASP A 26 23.74 -4.81 4.24
N GLY A 27 24.01 -5.54 5.31
CA GLY A 27 24.33 -4.98 6.64
C GLY A 27 23.16 -4.95 7.61
N ILE A 28 21.93 -4.65 7.16
CA ILE A 28 20.78 -4.50 8.08
C ILE A 28 20.43 -5.81 8.80
N GLU A 29 20.63 -6.96 8.14
CA GLU A 29 20.35 -8.27 8.73
C GLU A 29 21.18 -8.56 9.99
N ASN A 30 22.37 -7.96 10.13
CA ASN A 30 23.19 -8.11 11.33
C ASN A 30 22.60 -7.38 12.54
N ASP A 31 21.80 -6.35 12.28
CA ASP A 31 21.16 -5.51 13.29
C ASP A 31 19.80 -6.06 13.72
N LEU A 32 19.18 -6.87 12.86
CA LEU A 32 17.86 -7.46 13.08
C LEU A 32 17.94 -8.66 14.04
N VAL A 33 16.82 -8.94 14.72
CA VAL A 33 16.64 -10.14 15.55
C VAL A 33 16.63 -11.39 14.66
N SER A 34 15.82 -11.38 13.60
CA SER A 34 15.81 -12.41 12.58
C SER A 34 15.20 -11.88 11.28
N ARG A 35 15.53 -12.52 10.15
CA ARG A 35 14.93 -12.22 8.84
C ARG A 35 13.43 -12.50 8.83
N GLU A 36 13.01 -13.62 9.43
CA GLU A 36 11.61 -14.00 9.51
C GLU A 36 10.77 -12.92 10.21
N LEU A 37 11.23 -12.44 11.37
CA LEU A 37 10.54 -11.38 12.10
C LEU A 37 10.52 -10.07 11.31
N ALA A 38 11.62 -9.76 10.60
CA ALA A 38 11.72 -8.57 9.77
C ALA A 38 10.77 -8.57 8.55
N LEU A 39 10.34 -9.74 8.08
CA LEU A 39 9.42 -9.87 6.95
C LEU A 39 7.98 -10.20 7.39
N HIS A 40 7.73 -10.32 8.68
CA HIS A 40 6.45 -10.75 9.24
C HIS A 40 5.26 -9.87 8.80
N ASP A 41 5.47 -8.56 8.71
CA ASP A 41 4.41 -7.59 8.37
C ASP A 41 4.48 -7.13 6.90
N THR A 42 5.04 -7.96 6.02
CA THR A 42 5.04 -7.75 4.56
C THR A 42 3.64 -7.90 4.01
N ASP A 43 3.32 -7.12 2.98
CA ASP A 43 2.08 -7.23 2.22
C ASP A 43 2.20 -8.38 1.22
N TRP A 44 2.19 -9.61 1.73
CA TRP A 44 2.55 -10.81 1.01
C TRP A 44 1.70 -11.05 -0.22
N TRP A 45 2.33 -11.15 -1.39
CA TRP A 45 1.69 -11.52 -2.67
C TRP A 45 0.73 -10.50 -3.26
N ILE A 46 0.68 -9.26 -2.75
CA ILE A 46 -0.07 -8.16 -3.38
C ILE A 46 0.43 -7.92 -4.83
N ASP A 47 1.73 -8.04 -5.07
CA ASP A 47 2.33 -7.96 -6.41
C ASP A 47 1.74 -9.00 -7.38
N ARG A 48 1.54 -10.24 -6.92
CA ARG A 48 0.89 -11.31 -7.70
C ARG A 48 -0.61 -11.11 -7.82
N LEU A 49 -1.29 -10.71 -6.74
CA LEU A 49 -2.71 -10.46 -6.73
C LEU A 49 -3.10 -9.42 -7.80
N TYR A 50 -2.28 -8.39 -7.96
CA TYR A 50 -2.48 -7.28 -8.90
C TYR A 50 -1.66 -7.39 -10.20
N ASP A 51 -1.05 -8.53 -10.54
CA ASP A 51 -0.20 -8.61 -11.75
C ASP A 51 -0.97 -8.38 -13.07
N PHE A 52 -2.32 -8.36 -13.04
CA PHE A 52 -3.18 -7.95 -14.15
C PHE A 52 -3.12 -6.45 -14.45
N ALA A 53 -2.67 -5.60 -13.51
CA ALA A 53 -2.79 -4.15 -13.59
C ALA A 53 -2.11 -3.56 -14.84
N ALA A 54 -0.93 -4.06 -15.19
CA ALA A 54 -0.24 -3.65 -16.41
C ALA A 54 -1.04 -3.96 -17.68
N GLY A 55 -1.78 -5.08 -17.69
CA GLY A 55 -2.68 -5.47 -18.78
C GLY A 55 -3.88 -4.53 -18.95
N LEU A 56 -4.25 -3.78 -17.91
CA LEU A 56 -5.26 -2.71 -17.99
C LEU A 56 -4.70 -1.39 -18.55
N GLY A 57 -3.40 -1.35 -18.89
CA GLY A 57 -2.67 -0.15 -19.29
C GLY A 57 -2.26 0.73 -18.12
N ALA A 58 -2.35 0.25 -16.88
CA ALA A 58 -1.96 1.02 -15.70
C ALA A 58 -0.44 1.20 -15.61
N THR A 59 0.00 2.33 -15.08
CA THR A 59 1.38 2.45 -14.61
C THR A 59 1.51 1.79 -13.24
N VAL A 60 2.49 0.90 -13.06
CA VAL A 60 2.74 0.22 -11.79
C VAL A 60 4.06 0.70 -11.19
N VAL A 61 4.03 1.19 -9.95
CA VAL A 61 5.21 1.59 -9.18
C VAL A 61 5.35 0.66 -7.98
N HIS A 62 6.51 0.04 -7.85
CA HIS A 62 6.75 -1.03 -6.90
C HIS A 62 8.16 -0.92 -6.30
N THR A 63 8.28 -1.22 -4.99
CA THR A 63 9.57 -1.32 -4.30
C THR A 63 9.82 -2.75 -3.82
N ALA A 64 11.02 -3.27 -4.09
CA ALA A 64 11.50 -4.54 -3.57
C ALA A 64 12.07 -4.41 -2.15
N VAL A 65 12.28 -3.20 -1.63
CA VAL A 65 12.77 -2.94 -0.27
C VAL A 65 11.66 -3.23 0.74
N SER A 66 11.98 -3.99 1.78
CA SER A 66 11.03 -4.26 2.86
C SER A 66 10.70 -3.00 3.66
N ARG A 67 9.43 -2.88 4.06
CA ARG A 67 8.95 -1.85 4.98
C ARG A 67 9.73 -1.76 6.29
N THR A 68 10.37 -2.86 6.71
CA THR A 68 11.22 -2.91 7.92
C THR A 68 12.48 -2.06 7.77
N VAL A 69 12.97 -1.91 6.54
CA VAL A 69 14.04 -0.96 6.22
C VAL A 69 13.48 0.45 6.35
N ILE A 70 12.44 0.75 5.57
CA ILE A 70 11.72 2.03 5.59
C ILE A 70 10.33 1.86 4.99
N ASP A 71 9.32 2.34 5.68
CA ASP A 71 7.94 2.34 5.24
C ASP A 71 7.68 3.57 4.36
N VAL A 72 7.69 3.38 3.04
CA VAL A 72 7.50 4.46 2.06
C VAL A 72 6.06 5.02 2.05
N ASN A 73 5.14 4.47 2.84
CA ASN A 73 3.77 4.97 3.01
C ASN A 73 3.55 5.66 4.37
N ARG A 74 4.62 6.08 5.06
CA ARG A 74 4.58 6.92 6.27
C ARG A 74 4.94 8.37 5.97
N ASP A 75 4.48 9.28 6.84
CA ASP A 75 4.88 10.68 6.80
C ASP A 75 6.42 10.79 6.99
N PRO A 76 7.15 11.48 6.11
CA PRO A 76 8.60 11.57 6.16
C PRO A 76 9.12 12.38 7.35
N SER A 77 8.27 13.16 8.02
CA SER A 77 8.60 13.83 9.29
C SER A 77 8.54 12.88 10.49
N GLY A 78 7.93 11.71 10.34
CA GLY A 78 7.65 10.77 11.43
C GLY A 78 6.37 11.07 12.21
N ALA A 79 5.61 12.09 11.84
CA ALA A 79 4.33 12.40 12.46
C ALA A 79 3.31 11.25 12.26
N SER A 80 2.58 10.91 13.33
CA SER A 80 1.49 9.93 13.22
C SER A 80 0.32 10.51 12.44
N LEU A 81 -0.11 9.79 11.41
CA LEU A 81 -1.33 10.09 10.64
C LEU A 81 -2.62 9.68 11.38
N TYR A 82 -2.49 8.98 12.51
CA TYR A 82 -3.59 8.47 13.32
C TYR A 82 -3.38 8.83 14.80
N PRO A 83 -3.66 10.09 15.21
CA PRO A 83 -3.48 10.54 16.59
C PRO A 83 -4.27 9.66 17.58
N GLY A 84 -3.60 9.25 18.67
CA GLY A 84 -4.20 8.40 19.70
C GLY A 84 -4.32 6.91 19.35
N GLN A 85 -3.87 6.49 18.16
CA GLN A 85 -3.85 5.08 17.76
C GLN A 85 -2.40 4.56 17.64
N ALA A 86 -2.19 3.30 17.99
CA ALA A 86 -0.90 2.66 17.78
C ALA A 86 -0.58 2.57 16.29
N THR A 87 0.66 2.87 15.94
CA THR A 87 1.19 2.80 14.58
C THR A 87 2.65 2.36 14.63
N THR A 88 3.20 1.97 13.48
CA THR A 88 4.65 1.83 13.28
C THR A 88 5.24 3.11 12.69
N GLY A 89 6.53 3.34 12.94
CA GLY A 89 7.25 4.52 12.46
C GLY A 89 7.76 4.40 11.01
N LEU A 90 8.36 5.48 10.51
CA LEU A 90 8.97 5.56 9.17
C LEU A 90 10.05 4.50 8.96
N CYS A 91 10.93 4.30 9.94
CA CYS A 91 11.81 3.13 10.05
C CYS A 91 11.32 2.30 11.24
N PRO A 92 10.48 1.27 11.03
CA PRO A 92 9.84 0.54 12.12
C PRO A 92 10.87 -0.14 13.01
N VAL A 93 10.76 0.02 14.33
CA VAL A 93 11.59 -0.71 15.32
C VAL A 93 10.84 -1.88 15.99
N THR A 94 9.54 -1.97 15.75
CA THR A 94 8.69 -3.09 16.21
C THR A 94 7.80 -3.58 15.09
N THR A 95 7.44 -4.86 15.11
CA THR A 95 6.35 -5.42 14.30
C THR A 95 5.02 -4.76 14.67
N PHE A 96 3.98 -5.07 13.91
CA PHE A 96 2.60 -4.73 14.21
C PHE A 96 2.16 -5.22 15.59
N ASP A 97 2.59 -6.41 16.01
CA ASP A 97 2.31 -6.98 17.34
C ASP A 97 3.16 -6.36 18.46
N GLY A 98 4.12 -5.49 18.12
CA GLY A 98 5.00 -4.85 19.10
C GLY A 98 6.28 -5.63 19.42
N ARG A 99 6.60 -6.70 18.67
CA ARG A 99 7.86 -7.44 18.83
C ARG A 99 9.04 -6.60 18.32
N PRO A 100 10.16 -6.50 19.05
CA PRO A 100 11.31 -5.72 18.62
C PRO A 100 11.94 -6.32 17.35
N LEU A 101 12.13 -5.48 16.33
CA LEU A 101 12.72 -5.89 15.04
C LEU A 101 14.26 -5.96 15.11
N TYR A 102 14.87 -5.09 15.92
CA TYR A 102 16.31 -4.94 16.05
C TYR A 102 16.82 -5.55 17.35
N ARG A 103 18.08 -6.00 17.33
CA ARG A 103 18.81 -6.33 18.54
C ARG A 103 18.95 -5.07 19.41
N PRO A 104 19.02 -5.20 20.74
CA PRO A 104 19.11 -4.05 21.62
C PRO A 104 20.27 -3.11 21.24
N GLY A 105 19.98 -1.82 21.03
CA GLY A 105 20.98 -0.81 20.68
C GLY A 105 21.43 -0.83 19.22
N ARG A 106 20.71 -1.55 18.35
CA ARG A 106 20.94 -1.62 16.90
C ARG A 106 19.82 -0.98 16.09
N GLU A 107 18.88 -0.30 16.75
CA GLU A 107 17.83 0.49 16.11
C GLU A 107 18.44 1.60 15.24
N PRO A 108 17.80 1.98 14.12
CA PRO A 108 18.29 3.05 13.27
C PRO A 108 18.26 4.39 14.03
N ASP A 109 19.42 5.04 14.10
CA ASP A 109 19.54 6.40 14.62
C ASP A 109 19.05 7.43 13.58
N LEU A 110 19.10 8.72 13.94
CA LEU A 110 18.67 9.81 13.05
C LEU A 110 19.47 9.85 11.74
N GLY A 111 20.77 9.54 11.79
CA GLY A 111 21.62 9.52 10.59
C GLY A 111 21.22 8.39 9.65
N GLU A 112 20.94 7.20 10.19
CA GLU A 112 20.49 6.05 9.43
C GLU A 112 19.08 6.26 8.85
N ILE A 113 18.16 6.87 9.61
CA ILE A 113 16.83 7.24 9.12
C ILE A 113 16.95 8.20 7.93
N GLU A 114 17.77 9.25 8.04
CA GLU A 114 17.95 10.23 6.96
C GLU A 114 18.61 9.60 5.73
N ARG A 115 19.61 8.73 5.92
CA ARG A 115 20.22 7.97 4.82
C ARG A 115 19.18 7.11 4.10
N ARG A 116 18.33 6.38 4.83
CA ARG A 116 17.27 5.53 4.25
C ARG A 116 16.23 6.37 3.52
N LYS A 117 15.87 7.56 4.04
CA LYS A 117 14.98 8.49 3.34
C LYS A 117 15.54 8.89 1.98
N GLN A 118 16.79 9.35 1.94
CA GLN A 118 17.45 9.78 0.70
C GLN A 118 17.64 8.61 -0.28
N THR A 119 17.90 7.40 0.23
CA THR A 119 18.18 6.22 -0.60
C THR A 119 16.91 5.60 -1.18
N TYR A 120 15.81 5.55 -0.41
CA TYR A 120 14.63 4.75 -0.75
C TYR A 120 13.33 5.55 -0.76
N PHE A 121 13.09 6.39 0.25
CA PHE A 121 11.83 7.14 0.35
C PHE A 121 11.71 8.18 -0.75
N THR A 122 12.67 9.10 -0.84
CA THR A 122 12.64 10.21 -1.79
C THR A 122 12.59 9.69 -3.22
N PRO A 123 13.43 8.72 -3.66
CA PRO A 123 13.35 8.24 -5.04
C PRO A 123 12.05 7.50 -5.39
N TYR A 124 11.43 6.80 -4.42
CA TYR A 124 10.12 6.17 -4.60
C TYR A 124 9.02 7.21 -4.83
N HIS A 125 8.99 8.25 -3.98
CA HIS A 125 8.04 9.35 -4.10
C HIS A 125 8.27 10.20 -5.34
N ASP A 126 9.51 10.48 -5.71
CA ASP A 126 9.83 11.18 -6.95
C ASP A 126 9.35 10.39 -8.17
N ALA A 127 9.42 9.05 -8.15
CA ALA A 127 8.89 8.21 -9.21
C ALA A 127 7.36 8.28 -9.28
N LEU A 128 6.67 8.19 -8.14
CA LEU A 128 5.23 8.37 -8.08
C LEU A 128 4.81 9.75 -8.63
N SER A 129 5.44 10.83 -8.16
CA SER A 129 5.12 12.19 -8.62
C SER A 129 5.38 12.38 -10.12
N ARG A 130 6.49 11.85 -10.65
CA ARG A 130 6.78 11.91 -12.10
C ARG A 130 5.70 11.20 -12.92
N GLU A 131 5.27 10.01 -12.52
CA GLU A 131 4.27 9.26 -13.27
C GLU A 131 2.87 9.86 -13.11
N VAL A 132 2.52 10.41 -11.94
CA VAL A 132 1.29 11.21 -11.76
C VAL A 132 1.27 12.41 -12.70
N SER A 133 2.35 13.20 -12.75
CA SER A 133 2.46 14.35 -13.66
C SER A 133 2.32 13.92 -15.12
N ARG A 134 3.06 12.87 -15.52
CA ARG A 134 3.00 12.34 -16.90
C ARG A 134 1.59 11.91 -17.30
N LEU A 135 0.89 11.18 -16.44
CA LEU A 135 -0.47 10.73 -16.74
C LEU A 135 -1.46 11.91 -16.76
N ARG A 136 -1.28 12.93 -15.89
CA ARG A 136 -2.13 14.13 -15.88
C ARG A 136 -1.94 15.03 -17.10
N GLU A 137 -0.77 15.03 -17.73
CA GLU A 137 -0.55 15.72 -19.00
C GLU A 137 -1.40 15.12 -20.14
N ALA A 138 -1.65 13.80 -20.10
CA ALA A 138 -2.40 13.08 -21.13
C ALA A 138 -3.90 12.94 -20.82
N HIS A 139 -4.28 12.92 -19.54
CA HIS A 139 -5.65 12.65 -19.09
C HIS A 139 -6.15 13.73 -18.14
N PRO A 140 -7.37 14.28 -18.31
CA PRO A 140 -7.96 15.32 -17.45
C PRO A 140 -8.16 14.90 -15.98
N ALA A 141 -8.26 13.60 -15.71
CA ALA A 141 -8.21 13.03 -14.37
C ALA A 141 -7.47 11.68 -14.38
N ILE A 142 -6.93 11.29 -13.22
CA ILE A 142 -6.32 9.97 -13.02
C ILE A 142 -6.72 9.40 -11.65
N VAL A 143 -6.62 8.08 -11.52
CA VAL A 143 -6.70 7.39 -10.22
C VAL A 143 -5.31 6.87 -9.82
N VAL A 144 -4.90 7.17 -8.60
CA VAL A 144 -3.81 6.51 -7.89
C VAL A 144 -4.43 5.48 -6.94
N TYR A 145 -4.18 4.20 -7.20
CA TYR A 145 -4.66 3.08 -6.39
C TYR A 145 -3.50 2.49 -5.59
N ASP A 146 -3.53 2.68 -4.27
CA ASP A 146 -2.46 2.26 -3.36
C ASP A 146 -2.83 0.91 -2.72
N CYS A 147 -2.11 -0.15 -3.09
CA CYS A 147 -2.44 -1.54 -2.75
C CYS A 147 -1.76 -1.97 -1.46
N HIS A 148 -2.54 -2.52 -0.53
CA HIS A 148 -2.04 -3.04 0.75
C HIS A 148 -2.74 -4.32 1.18
N SER A 149 -2.10 -5.05 2.08
CA SER A 149 -2.77 -6.07 2.87
C SER A 149 -2.19 -6.19 4.27
N ILE A 150 -3.03 -6.63 5.19
CA ILE A 150 -2.65 -6.85 6.58
C ILE A 150 -3.32 -8.09 7.13
N ARG A 151 -2.70 -8.63 8.19
CA ARG A 151 -3.31 -9.71 8.97
C ARG A 151 -4.69 -9.31 9.51
N SER A 152 -5.63 -10.25 9.54
CA SER A 152 -7.02 -10.07 9.96
C SER A 152 -7.17 -9.66 11.41
N PHE A 153 -6.24 -10.09 12.26
CA PHE A 153 -6.21 -9.81 13.69
C PHE A 153 -4.86 -9.20 14.07
N VAL A 154 -4.89 -7.94 14.47
CA VAL A 154 -3.73 -7.24 15.04
C VAL A 154 -4.20 -6.41 16.23
N PRO A 155 -4.36 -7.02 17.42
CA PRO A 155 -4.97 -6.36 18.58
C PRO A 155 -4.31 -5.06 19.01
N ARG A 156 -3.00 -4.91 18.75
CA ARG A 156 -2.29 -3.66 19.01
C ARG A 156 -2.75 -2.52 18.10
N LEU A 157 -3.16 -2.79 16.87
CA LEU A 157 -3.50 -1.77 15.88
C LEU A 157 -5.00 -1.49 15.79
N PHE A 158 -5.85 -2.48 16.02
CA PHE A 158 -7.31 -2.35 15.92
C PHE A 158 -8.03 -3.45 16.72
N ASP A 159 -9.27 -3.16 17.09
CA ASP A 159 -10.13 -4.08 17.84
C ASP A 159 -10.79 -5.11 16.92
N GLY A 160 -10.78 -6.37 17.36
CA GLY A 160 -11.48 -7.45 16.69
C GLY A 160 -10.90 -7.84 15.32
N GLU A 161 -11.74 -8.48 14.52
CA GLU A 161 -11.41 -8.93 13.16
C GLU A 161 -11.66 -7.80 12.16
N LEU A 162 -10.67 -7.48 11.34
CA LEU A 162 -10.78 -6.45 10.32
C LEU A 162 -11.75 -6.88 9.20
N PRO A 163 -12.62 -5.99 8.66
CA PRO A 163 -13.32 -6.25 7.40
C PRO A 163 -12.35 -6.66 6.28
N ILE A 164 -12.82 -7.41 5.28
CA ILE A 164 -11.93 -7.90 4.21
C ILE A 164 -11.44 -6.74 3.34
N LEU A 165 -12.33 -5.83 2.93
CA LEU A 165 -11.99 -4.68 2.08
C LEU A 165 -12.04 -3.37 2.88
N ASN A 166 -10.91 -2.70 3.07
CA ASN A 166 -10.84 -1.45 3.83
C ASN A 166 -10.39 -0.32 2.91
N ILE A 167 -11.33 0.58 2.60
CA ILE A 167 -11.14 1.66 1.64
C ILE A 167 -10.66 2.90 2.38
N GLY A 168 -9.56 3.50 1.94
CA GLY A 168 -9.01 4.74 2.49
C GLY A 168 -9.02 5.88 1.47
N THR A 169 -9.75 6.96 1.75
CA THR A 169 -9.84 8.16 0.88
C THR A 169 -9.47 9.45 1.61
N ASN A 170 -8.71 9.33 2.69
CA ASN A 170 -8.42 10.41 3.61
C ASN A 170 -9.69 11.13 4.10
N GLY A 171 -10.72 10.36 4.45
CA GLY A 171 -12.01 10.93 4.85
C GLY A 171 -12.69 11.75 3.75
N GLY A 172 -12.54 11.32 2.48
CA GLY A 172 -13.10 11.99 1.31
C GLY A 172 -12.24 13.14 0.76
N LEU A 173 -11.05 13.38 1.30
CA LEU A 173 -10.16 14.47 0.86
C LEU A 173 -9.23 14.08 -0.29
N SER A 174 -8.91 12.79 -0.47
CA SER A 174 -7.96 12.35 -1.50
C SER A 174 -8.60 11.95 -2.82
N ALA A 175 -9.92 11.75 -2.88
CA ALA A 175 -10.65 11.36 -4.07
C ALA A 175 -11.95 12.16 -4.20
N ALA A 176 -12.45 12.35 -5.43
CA ALA A 176 -13.75 12.97 -5.64
C ALA A 176 -14.86 12.03 -5.14
N PRO A 177 -16.03 12.55 -4.68
CA PRO A 177 -17.11 11.72 -4.16
C PRO A 177 -17.60 10.62 -5.12
N GLU A 178 -17.52 10.85 -6.43
CA GLU A 178 -17.89 9.85 -7.44
C GLU A 178 -16.91 8.69 -7.57
N ILE A 179 -15.60 8.93 -7.38
CA ILE A 179 -14.59 7.86 -7.35
C ILE A 179 -14.77 7.06 -6.06
N GLU A 180 -14.96 7.73 -4.93
CA GLU A 180 -15.23 7.05 -3.64
C GLU A 180 -16.49 6.19 -3.71
N ARG A 181 -17.61 6.74 -4.21
CA ARG A 181 -18.87 5.99 -4.37
C ARG A 181 -18.68 4.77 -5.27
N LEU A 182 -17.97 4.90 -6.39
CA LEU A 182 -17.71 3.77 -7.29
C LEU A 182 -17.00 2.62 -6.55
N VAL A 183 -15.97 2.92 -5.76
CA VAL A 183 -15.25 1.89 -4.99
C VAL A 183 -16.15 1.25 -3.93
N VAL A 184 -16.91 2.07 -3.20
CA VAL A 184 -17.83 1.59 -2.15
C VAL A 184 -18.94 0.72 -2.74
N GLU A 185 -19.56 1.14 -3.84
CA GLU A 185 -20.63 0.38 -4.52
C GLU A 185 -20.10 -0.95 -5.06
N ALA A 186 -18.89 -0.96 -5.65
CA ALA A 186 -18.24 -2.20 -6.06
C ALA A 186 -18.01 -3.14 -4.87
N CYS A 187 -17.48 -2.63 -3.75
CA CYS A 187 -17.26 -3.44 -2.54
C CYS A 187 -18.58 -3.94 -1.94
N ALA A 188 -19.64 -3.14 -1.95
CA ALA A 188 -20.96 -3.51 -1.48
C ALA A 188 -21.63 -4.58 -2.35
N GLY A 189 -21.29 -4.63 -3.64
CA GLY A 189 -21.70 -5.69 -4.56
C GLY A 189 -20.89 -6.99 -4.43
N SER A 190 -19.78 -6.97 -3.69
CA SER A 190 -18.97 -8.17 -3.43
C SER A 190 -19.62 -9.06 -2.34
N SER A 191 -19.15 -10.29 -2.20
CA SER A 191 -19.61 -11.22 -1.16
C SER A 191 -18.85 -11.05 0.18
N VAL A 192 -17.94 -10.09 0.28
CA VAL A 192 -17.05 -9.93 1.44
C VAL A 192 -17.34 -8.64 2.19
N SER A 193 -16.96 -8.61 3.47
CA SER A 193 -17.15 -7.43 4.32
C SER A 193 -16.27 -6.26 3.86
N HIS A 194 -16.80 -5.05 3.98
CA HIS A 194 -16.06 -3.84 3.63
C HIS A 194 -16.31 -2.70 4.60
N VAL A 195 -15.42 -1.72 4.60
CA VAL A 195 -15.57 -0.46 5.35
C VAL A 195 -14.89 0.69 4.62
N LEU A 196 -15.52 1.86 4.62
CA LEU A 196 -14.93 3.11 4.13
C LEU A 196 -14.36 3.92 5.30
N ASN A 197 -13.09 4.32 5.18
CA ASN A 197 -12.38 5.16 6.14
C ASN A 197 -12.49 4.65 7.59
N GLY A 198 -12.45 3.33 7.78
CA GLY A 198 -12.42 2.67 9.08
C GLY A 198 -11.06 2.84 9.76
N ARG A 199 -10.37 1.73 10.07
CA ARG A 199 -9.01 1.78 10.62
C ARG A 199 -8.01 2.38 9.62
N PHE A 200 -8.16 2.03 8.35
CA PHE A 200 -7.29 2.47 7.26
C PHE A 200 -7.99 3.59 6.50
N LYS A 201 -7.51 4.82 6.69
CA LYS A 201 -8.07 6.03 6.07
C LYS A 201 -7.24 6.53 4.90
N GLY A 202 -6.25 5.78 4.44
CA GLY A 202 -5.25 6.25 3.49
C GLY A 202 -3.96 6.70 4.17
N GLY A 203 -2.84 6.12 3.75
CA GLY A 203 -1.48 6.40 4.19
C GLY A 203 -0.91 7.67 3.57
N TRP A 204 0.41 7.82 3.66
CA TRP A 204 1.09 9.00 3.16
C TRP A 204 0.97 9.19 1.65
N ILE A 205 1.07 8.11 0.86
CA ILE A 205 0.93 8.13 -0.61
C ILE A 205 -0.45 8.68 -1.01
N THR A 206 -1.52 8.15 -0.40
CA THR A 206 -2.89 8.63 -0.62
C THR A 206 -3.04 10.11 -0.28
N ARG A 207 -2.48 10.54 0.86
CA ARG A 207 -2.60 11.93 1.36
C ARG A 207 -1.77 12.93 0.59
N SER A 208 -0.59 12.53 0.14
CA SER A 208 0.37 13.40 -0.55
C SER A 208 0.07 13.56 -2.04
N LEU A 209 -0.46 12.53 -2.69
CA LEU A 209 -0.80 12.58 -4.11
C LEU A 209 -2.25 12.98 -4.38
N GLY A 210 -3.18 12.63 -3.48
CA GLY A 210 -4.60 12.94 -3.65
C GLY A 210 -4.86 14.44 -3.69
N ASN A 211 -5.30 14.93 -4.85
CA ASN A 211 -5.74 16.30 -5.06
C ASN A 211 -6.89 16.32 -6.08
N PRO A 212 -8.13 16.02 -5.63
CA PRO A 212 -9.29 15.92 -6.53
C PRO A 212 -9.56 17.20 -7.31
N ALA A 213 -9.28 18.37 -6.74
CA ALA A 213 -9.43 19.66 -7.42
C ALA A 213 -8.46 19.82 -8.60
N ALA A 214 -7.33 19.12 -8.58
CA ALA A 214 -6.37 19.04 -9.67
C ALA A 214 -6.52 17.74 -10.51
N GLY A 215 -7.62 16.99 -10.36
CA GLY A 215 -7.89 15.77 -11.12
C GLY A 215 -7.01 14.57 -10.73
N VAL A 216 -6.39 14.56 -9.55
CA VAL A 216 -5.67 13.38 -9.04
C VAL A 216 -6.48 12.77 -7.91
N HIS A 217 -7.03 11.58 -8.12
CA HIS A 217 -7.84 10.88 -7.13
C HIS A 217 -7.05 9.71 -6.56
N ALA A 218 -6.73 9.75 -5.27
CA ALA A 218 -5.99 8.68 -4.62
C ALA A 218 -6.91 7.87 -3.68
N VAL A 219 -6.86 6.54 -3.82
CA VAL A 219 -7.60 5.58 -2.99
C VAL A 219 -6.62 4.53 -2.50
N GLN A 220 -6.62 4.26 -1.20
CA GLN A 220 -5.99 3.08 -0.62
C GLN A 220 -7.00 1.93 -0.57
N MET A 221 -6.56 0.74 -0.95
CA MET A 221 -7.24 -0.50 -0.64
C MET A 221 -6.36 -1.34 0.26
N GLU A 222 -6.85 -1.61 1.47
CA GLU A 222 -6.24 -2.52 2.42
C GLU A 222 -7.08 -3.78 2.51
N ILE A 223 -6.49 -4.91 2.11
CA ILE A 223 -7.17 -6.21 2.07
C ILE A 223 -6.72 -7.03 3.28
N ALA A 224 -7.66 -7.52 4.09
CA ALA A 224 -7.30 -8.50 5.09
C ALA A 224 -6.80 -9.79 4.40
N CYS A 225 -5.64 -10.32 4.80
CA CYS A 225 -4.95 -11.42 4.09
C CYS A 225 -5.88 -12.60 3.74
N ARG A 226 -6.76 -12.99 4.66
CA ARG A 226 -7.77 -14.06 4.44
C ARG A 226 -8.72 -13.84 3.26
N GLY A 227 -8.77 -12.64 2.70
CA GLY A 227 -9.52 -12.33 1.50
C GLY A 227 -8.91 -12.91 0.22
N TYR A 228 -7.64 -13.30 0.22
CA TYR A 228 -6.97 -13.79 -0.99
C TYR A 228 -5.84 -14.82 -0.76
N ILE A 229 -5.41 -15.04 0.47
CA ILE A 229 -4.41 -16.06 0.83
C ILE A 229 -4.83 -16.81 2.10
N ASP A 230 -4.28 -18.01 2.27
CA ASP A 230 -4.40 -18.74 3.53
C ASP A 230 -3.52 -18.06 4.58
N GLU A 231 -4.17 -17.36 5.49
CA GLU A 231 -3.53 -16.55 6.49
C GLU A 231 -2.90 -17.42 7.58
N THR A 232 -1.61 -17.21 7.84
CA THR A 232 -0.85 -17.88 8.90
C THR A 232 -0.34 -16.88 9.92
N GLU A 233 -0.26 -17.29 11.19
CA GLU A 233 0.34 -16.48 12.25
C GLU A 233 1.87 -16.48 12.21
N GLU A 234 2.48 -17.51 11.61
CA GLU A 234 3.93 -17.69 11.53
C GLU A 234 4.39 -18.04 10.12
N GLY A 235 5.61 -17.63 9.78
CA GLY A 235 6.20 -17.86 8.46
C GLY A 235 5.60 -17.03 7.32
N THR A 236 5.99 -17.37 6.09
CA THR A 236 5.46 -16.76 4.88
C THR A 236 4.19 -17.51 4.45
N PRO A 237 3.05 -16.82 4.27
CA PRO A 237 1.82 -17.46 3.82
C PRO A 237 1.99 -18.07 2.42
N ILE A 238 1.29 -19.18 2.15
CA ILE A 238 1.32 -19.82 0.84
C ILE A 238 0.34 -19.10 -0.09
N TYR A 239 0.81 -18.74 -1.29
CA TYR A 239 -0.07 -18.24 -2.34
C TYR A 239 -0.71 -19.38 -3.10
N ASP A 240 -2.02 -19.56 -2.92
CA ASP A 240 -2.85 -20.44 -3.75
C ASP A 240 -3.66 -19.59 -4.76
N PRO A 241 -3.39 -19.72 -6.07
CA PRO A 241 -4.16 -19.02 -7.09
C PRO A 241 -5.66 -19.27 -7.02
N ALA A 242 -6.11 -20.46 -6.60
CA ALA A 242 -7.53 -20.78 -6.50
C ALA A 242 -8.21 -19.95 -5.40
N VAL A 243 -7.53 -19.75 -4.26
CA VAL A 243 -7.99 -18.88 -3.17
C VAL A 243 -7.98 -17.42 -3.58
N ALA A 244 -6.95 -16.97 -4.31
CA ALA A 244 -6.81 -15.58 -4.74
C ALA A 244 -7.75 -15.19 -5.91
N THR A 245 -8.18 -16.14 -6.73
CA THR A 245 -8.92 -15.88 -7.98
C THR A 245 -10.17 -15.03 -7.79
N PRO A 246 -11.08 -15.30 -6.82
CA PRO A 246 -12.28 -14.47 -6.63
C PRO A 246 -11.93 -13.01 -6.34
N MET A 247 -10.97 -12.76 -5.44
CA MET A 247 -10.51 -11.41 -5.12
C MET A 247 -9.87 -10.75 -6.33
N ARG A 248 -9.04 -11.48 -7.08
CA ARG A 248 -8.39 -10.99 -8.29
C ARG A 248 -9.39 -10.56 -9.37
N LEU A 249 -10.46 -11.33 -9.59
CA LEU A 249 -11.53 -10.96 -10.53
C LEU A 249 -12.24 -9.68 -10.09
N PHE A 250 -12.63 -9.60 -8.82
CA PHE A 250 -13.22 -8.39 -8.24
C PHE A 250 -12.31 -7.15 -8.43
N LEU A 251 -11.03 -7.28 -8.12
CA LEU A 251 -10.06 -6.19 -8.28
C LEU A 251 -9.84 -5.81 -9.75
N THR A 252 -9.90 -6.77 -10.66
CA THR A 252 -9.82 -6.51 -12.11
C THR A 252 -10.98 -5.64 -12.57
N ASP A 253 -12.21 -5.99 -12.17
CA ASP A 253 -13.42 -5.24 -12.50
C ASP A 253 -13.42 -3.85 -11.86
N LEU A 254 -12.98 -3.75 -10.60
CA LEU A 254 -12.85 -2.48 -9.88
C LEU A 254 -11.86 -1.53 -10.55
N LEU A 255 -10.63 -2.00 -10.83
CA LEU A 255 -9.60 -1.16 -11.44
C LEU A 255 -9.97 -0.78 -12.88
N THR A 256 -10.64 -1.67 -13.62
CA THR A 256 -11.22 -1.35 -14.93
C THR A 256 -12.24 -0.21 -14.82
N SER A 257 -13.16 -0.31 -13.86
CA SER A 257 -14.20 0.71 -13.63
C SER A 257 -13.60 2.06 -13.20
N LEU A 258 -12.57 2.06 -12.35
CA LEU A 258 -11.86 3.26 -11.93
C LEU A 258 -11.13 3.94 -13.09
N ARG A 259 -10.42 3.15 -13.90
CA ARG A 259 -9.75 3.62 -15.11
C ARG A 259 -10.75 4.28 -16.06
N ASP A 260 -11.85 3.60 -16.35
CA ASP A 260 -12.85 4.07 -17.30
C ASP A 260 -13.57 5.31 -16.75
N ARG A 261 -13.83 5.37 -15.44
CA ARG A 261 -14.39 6.56 -14.81
C ARG A 261 -13.45 7.75 -14.94
N ALA A 262 -12.16 7.60 -14.61
CA ALA A 262 -11.20 8.69 -14.73
C ALA A 262 -11.04 9.18 -16.17
N ALA A 263 -11.05 8.28 -17.16
CA ALA A 263 -11.03 8.64 -18.57
C ALA A 263 -12.24 9.49 -18.99
N ALA A 264 -13.39 9.29 -18.34
CA ALA A 264 -14.63 10.01 -18.62
C ALA A 264 -14.79 11.32 -17.82
N MET A 265 -13.91 11.60 -16.85
CA MET A 265 -13.92 12.84 -16.07
C MET A 265 -13.20 13.94 -16.85
N ALA A 266 -13.96 14.82 -17.49
CA ALA A 266 -13.45 16.01 -18.20
C ALA A 266 -13.77 17.29 -17.43
#